data_AF-A0A1W1UGV8-F1
#
_entry.id   AF-A0A1W1UGV8-F1
#
_cell.length_a   1.000
_cell.length_b   1.000
_cell.length_c   1.000
_cell.angle_alpha   90.00
_cell.angle_beta   90.00
_cell.angle_gamma   90.00
#
_symmetry.space_group_name_H-M   'P 1'
#
loop_
_entity.id
_entity.type
_entity.pdbx_description
1 polymer ?
#
loop_
_entity_poly.entity_id
_entity_poly.type
_entity_poly.pdbx_seq_one_letter_code
_entity_poly.pdbx_strand_id
1 'polypeptide(L)'
;MARLIADFQTYVEQNRASIVDYSERQRYGERVATGFVESAVNQVLAKRLVKRQQMQWTKKGAHLLVQARTKVLNEEWEECFRRQYPGFRPLPAETLPMAA
;
A
#
# COMPACT_ATOMS: atom_id res chain seq x y z
N MET A 1 -33.14 -17.31 9.30
CA MET A 1 -31.90 -18.13 9.32
C MET A 1 -31.68 -18.93 8.05
N ALA A 2 -32.65 -19.72 7.54
CA ALA A 2 -32.47 -20.52 6.32
C ALA A 2 -32.01 -19.71 5.08
N ARG A 3 -32.55 -18.50 4.88
CA ARG A 3 -32.15 -17.61 3.78
C ARG A 3 -30.69 -17.16 3.85
N LEU A 4 -30.20 -16.80 5.03
CA LEU A 4 -28.80 -16.39 5.22
C LEU A 4 -27.82 -17.52 4.91
N ILE A 5 -28.21 -18.76 5.22
CA ILE A 5 -27.40 -19.95 4.92
C ILE A 5 -27.38 -20.19 3.41
N ALA A 6 -28.52 -20.08 2.72
CA ALA A 6 -28.59 -20.23 1.27
C ALA A 6 -27.78 -19.13 0.53
N ASP A 7 -27.89 -17.88 0.98
CA ASP A 7 -27.12 -16.77 0.43
C ASP A 7 -25.61 -16.97 0.64
N PHE A 8 -25.21 -17.49 1.81
CA PHE A 8 -23.81 -17.82 2.09
C PHE A 8 -23.29 -18.97 1.22
N GLN A 9 -24.07 -20.04 1.05
CA GLN A 9 -23.71 -21.16 0.18
C GLN A 9 -23.50 -20.68 -1.27
N THR A 10 -24.43 -19.88 -1.77
CA THR A 10 -24.34 -19.28 -3.10
C THR A 10 -23.08 -18.43 -3.26
N TYR A 11 -22.77 -17.60 -2.25
CA TYR A 11 -21.55 -16.80 -2.24
C TYR A 11 -20.29 -17.67 -2.29
N VAL A 12 -20.21 -18.72 -1.47
CA VAL A 12 -19.06 -19.63 -1.41
C VAL A 12 -18.87 -20.36 -2.75
N GLU A 13 -19.95 -20.84 -3.36
CA GLU A 13 -19.90 -21.53 -4.65
C GLU A 13 -19.42 -20.61 -5.76
N GLN A 14 -19.95 -19.39 -5.83
CA GLN A 14 -19.56 -18.40 -6.84
C GLN A 14 -18.10 -17.95 -6.71
N ASN A 15 -17.57 -17.91 -5.49
CA ASN A 15 -16.21 -17.45 -5.20
C ASN A 15 -15.22 -18.59 -4.97
N ARG A 16 -15.60 -19.86 -5.24
CA ARG A 16 -14.74 -21.02 -4.95
C ARG A 16 -13.33 -20.92 -5.54
N ALA A 17 -13.20 -20.35 -6.74
CA ALA A 17 -11.91 -20.17 -7.40
C ALA A 17 -11.01 -19.09 -6.76
N SER A 18 -11.58 -18.16 -5.99
CA SER A 18 -10.84 -17.10 -5.30
C SER A 18 -10.64 -17.38 -3.81
N ILE A 19 -11.31 -18.40 -3.25
CA ILE A 19 -11.11 -18.83 -1.86
C ILE A 19 -9.77 -19.55 -1.75
N VAL A 20 -8.87 -18.98 -0.94
CA VAL A 20 -7.53 -19.52 -0.68
C VAL A 20 -7.60 -20.61 0.38
N ASP A 21 -6.98 -21.76 0.12
CA ASP A 21 -6.73 -22.77 1.16
C ASP A 21 -5.56 -22.33 2.05
N TYR A 22 -5.90 -21.63 3.13
CA TYR A 22 -4.94 -21.17 4.12
C TYR A 22 -4.28 -22.33 4.89
N SER A 23 -4.93 -23.49 4.99
CA SER A 23 -4.39 -24.66 5.67
C SER A 23 -3.28 -25.31 4.85
N GLU A 24 -3.43 -25.35 3.53
CA GLU A 24 -2.41 -25.78 2.59
C GLU A 24 -1.20 -24.82 2.62
N ARG A 25 -1.44 -23.51 2.52
CA ARG A 25 -0.39 -22.49 2.63
C ARG A 25 0.40 -22.60 3.93
N GLN A 26 -0.27 -22.89 5.05
CA GLN A 26 0.40 -23.08 6.33
C GLN A 26 1.32 -24.30 6.31
N ARG A 27 0.90 -25.42 5.71
CA ARG A 27 1.71 -26.64 5.57
C ARG A 27 2.96 -26.43 4.72
N TYR A 28 2.86 -25.59 3.70
CA TYR A 28 3.98 -25.22 2.83
C TYR A 28 4.82 -24.03 3.34
N GLY A 29 4.50 -23.48 4.52
CA GLY A 29 5.22 -22.32 5.09
C GLY A 29 5.01 -21.02 4.30
N GLU A 30 3.99 -20.97 3.45
CA GLU A 30 3.61 -19.78 2.71
C GLU A 30 2.92 -18.76 3.62
N ARG A 31 2.90 -17.48 3.21
CA ARG A 31 2.22 -16.43 3.97
C ARG A 31 0.71 -16.71 4.05
N VAL A 32 0.26 -17.13 5.23
CA VAL A 32 -1.13 -17.54 5.50
C VAL A 32 -2.07 -16.36 5.70
N ALA A 33 -1.63 -15.23 6.26
CA ALA A 33 -2.53 -14.10 6.46
C ALA A 33 -1.79 -12.75 6.40
N THR A 34 -2.45 -11.77 5.81
CA THR A 34 -2.13 -10.34 5.93
C THR A 34 -2.68 -9.74 7.23
N GLY A 35 -3.50 -10.47 7.99
CA GLY A 35 -4.21 -9.95 9.16
C GLY A 35 -3.33 -9.28 10.22
N PHE A 36 -2.09 -9.75 10.45
CA PHE A 36 -1.15 -9.06 11.33
C PHE A 36 -0.73 -7.69 10.76
N VAL A 37 -0.42 -7.63 9.46
CA VAL A 37 -0.06 -6.40 8.76
C VAL A 37 -1.24 -5.45 8.70
N GLU A 38 -2.43 -5.96 8.39
CA GLU A 38 -3.69 -5.20 8.36
C GLU A 38 -4.03 -4.63 9.75
N SER A 39 -3.86 -5.43 10.81
CA SER A 39 -4.06 -4.98 12.19
C SER A 39 -3.06 -3.90 12.59
N ALA A 40 -1.77 -4.07 12.25
CA ALA A 40 -0.75 -3.05 12.50
C ALA A 40 -1.05 -1.74 11.74
N VAL A 41 -1.45 -1.83 10.47
CA VAL A 41 -1.87 -0.67 9.67
C VAL A 41 -3.08 0.00 10.30
N ASN A 42 -4.11 -0.77 10.68
CA ASN A 42 -5.30 -0.24 11.35
C ASN A 42 -4.97 0.45 12.67
N GLN A 43 -4.06 -0.09 13.47
CA GLN A 43 -3.61 0.55 14.71
C GLN A 43 -2.88 1.86 14.44
N VAL A 44 -1.98 1.91 13.44
CA VAL A 44 -1.27 3.14 13.06
C VAL A 44 -2.24 4.20 12.55
N LEU A 45 -3.19 3.81 11.69
CA LEU A 45 -4.23 4.69 11.16
C LEU A 45 -5.13 5.21 12.28
N ALA A 46 -5.59 4.34 13.18
CA ALA A 46 -6.38 4.73 14.33
C ALA A 46 -5.61 5.70 15.25
N LYS A 47 -4.34 5.41 15.55
CA LYS A 47 -3.50 6.29 16.37
C LYS A 47 -3.30 7.66 15.72
N ARG A 48 -3.13 7.73 14.40
CA ARG A 48 -2.85 8.99 13.68
C ARG A 48 -4.10 9.80 13.36
N LEU A 49 -5.25 9.16 13.15
CA LEU A 49 -6.40 9.79 12.52
C LEU A 49 -7.67 9.76 13.41
N VAL A 50 -7.94 8.67 14.13
CA VAL A 50 -9.25 8.45 14.78
C VAL A 50 -9.59 9.45 15.88
N LYS A 51 -8.63 10.08 16.56
CA LYS A 51 -8.94 10.97 17.69
C LYS A 51 -9.28 12.42 17.33
N ARG A 52 -8.98 12.91 16.11
CA ARG A 52 -9.32 14.30 15.70
C ARG A 52 -9.69 14.50 14.23
N GLN A 53 -9.47 13.54 13.34
CA GLN A 53 -9.81 13.66 11.91
C GLN A 53 -10.32 12.31 11.38
N GLN A 54 -11.64 12.20 11.20
CA GLN A 54 -12.20 11.10 10.43
C GLN A 54 -11.46 10.98 9.08
N MET A 55 -11.26 9.76 8.58
CA MET A 55 -10.50 9.48 7.36
C MET A 55 -10.92 10.39 6.17
N GLN A 56 -10.14 11.46 5.91
CA GLN A 56 -10.35 12.42 4.80
C GLN A 56 -9.73 11.91 3.48
N TRP A 57 -9.90 10.63 3.17
CA TRP A 57 -9.39 10.08 1.92
C TRP A 57 -10.33 10.44 0.78
N THR A 58 -9.89 11.37 -0.06
CA THR A 58 -10.51 11.52 -1.39
C THR A 58 -9.93 10.46 -2.32
N LYS A 59 -10.73 9.97 -3.28
CA LYS A 59 -10.25 9.06 -4.34
C LYS A 59 -9.00 9.61 -5.03
N LYS A 60 -8.99 10.93 -5.27
CA LYS A 60 -7.83 11.66 -5.82
C LYS A 60 -6.62 11.61 -4.88
N GLY A 61 -6.80 11.88 -3.59
CA GLY A 61 -5.72 11.83 -2.60
C GLY A 61 -5.09 10.44 -2.47
N ALA A 62 -5.91 9.38 -2.41
CA ALA A 62 -5.44 8.00 -2.41
C ALA A 62 -4.65 7.66 -3.69
N HIS A 63 -5.15 8.08 -4.86
CA HIS A 63 -4.46 7.86 -6.13
C HIS A 63 -3.10 8.58 -6.18
N LEU A 64 -3.04 9.84 -5.75
CA LEU A 64 -1.80 10.61 -5.69
C LEU A 64 -0.80 10.01 -4.69
N LEU A 65 -1.27 9.48 -3.56
CA LEU A 65 -0.41 8.80 -2.60
C LEU A 65 0.28 7.58 -3.24
N VAL A 66 -0.47 6.76 -3.99
CA VAL A 66 0.09 5.60 -4.70
C VAL A 66 1.13 6.05 -5.72
N GLN A 67 0.82 7.06 -6.54
CA GLN A 67 1.79 7.60 -7.51
C GLN A 67 3.07 8.09 -6.84
N ALA A 68 2.95 8.88 -5.76
CA ALA A 68 4.09 9.36 -5.00
C ALA A 68 4.91 8.19 -4.44
N ARG A 69 4.24 7.11 -3.99
CA ARG A 69 4.93 5.95 -3.44
C ARG A 69 5.64 5.12 -4.50
N THR A 70 5.04 4.94 -5.67
CA THR A 70 5.72 4.34 -6.83
C THR A 70 6.98 5.14 -7.21
N LYS A 71 6.89 6.48 -7.26
CA LYS A 71 8.04 7.33 -7.58
C LYS A 71 9.16 7.25 -6.53
N VAL A 72 8.82 7.07 -5.25
CA VAL A 72 9.82 6.84 -4.20
C VAL A 72 10.49 5.48 -4.38
N LEU A 73 9.73 4.42 -4.67
CA LEU A 73 10.27 3.08 -4.88
C LEU A 73 11.13 2.97 -6.13
N ASN A 74 10.81 3.74 -7.17
CA ASN A 74 11.61 3.83 -8.39
C ASN A 74 12.78 4.82 -8.29
N GLU A 75 13.01 5.45 -7.13
CA GLU A 75 14.05 6.47 -6.91
C GLU A 75 13.87 7.76 -7.77
N GLU A 76 12.72 7.92 -8.43
CA GLU A 76 12.38 9.06 -9.28
C GLU A 76 11.82 10.27 -8.49
N TRP A 77 11.49 10.07 -7.21
CA TRP A 77 10.80 11.07 -6.40
C TRP A 77 11.58 12.38 -6.27
N GLU A 78 12.89 12.30 -6.02
CA GLU A 78 13.71 13.49 -5.79
C GLU A 78 13.86 14.34 -7.05
N GLU A 79 13.97 13.71 -8.23
CA GLU A 79 14.01 14.43 -9.50
C GLU A 79 12.68 15.14 -9.77
N CYS A 80 11.57 14.42 -9.61
CA CYS A 80 10.23 14.99 -9.75
C CYS A 80 10.01 16.18 -8.81
N PHE A 81 10.46 16.06 -7.56
CA PHE A 81 10.34 17.12 -6.56
C PHE A 81 11.23 18.33 -6.91
N ARG A 82 12.44 18.10 -7.44
CA ARG A 82 13.35 19.17 -7.87
C ARG A 82 12.85 19.97 -9.06
N ARG A 83 12.05 19.38 -9.96
CA ARG A 83 11.38 20.13 -11.04
C ARG A 83 10.52 21.28 -10.51
N GLN A 84 9.88 21.07 -9.36
CA GLN A 84 9.05 22.09 -8.72
C GLN A 84 9.82 22.90 -7.67
N TYR A 85 10.83 22.30 -7.02
CA TYR A 85 11.64 22.92 -5.98
C TYR A 85 13.14 22.71 -6.26
N PRO A 86 13.77 23.54 -7.11
CA PRO A 86 15.14 23.30 -7.59
C PRO A 86 16.21 23.20 -6.49
N GLY A 87 16.00 23.87 -5.35
CA GLY A 87 16.92 23.84 -4.20
C GLY A 87 16.74 22.63 -3.27
N PHE A 88 15.80 21.72 -3.54
CA PHE A 88 15.60 20.54 -2.72
C PHE A 88 16.70 19.52 -2.98
N ARG A 89 17.57 19.30 -1.98
CA ARG A 89 18.68 18.32 -2.05
C ARG A 89 19.46 18.44 -3.37
N PRO A 90 20.19 19.55 -3.57
CA PRO A 90 20.92 19.76 -4.81
C PRO A 90 21.89 18.60 -5.03
N LEU A 91 21.94 18.07 -6.25
CA LEU A 91 22.98 17.13 -6.61
C LEU A 91 24.34 17.85 -6.51
N PRO A 92 25.39 17.16 -6.05
CA PRO A 92 26.74 17.69 -6.14
C PRO A 92 27.01 18.10 -7.59
N ALA A 93 27.63 19.25 -7.80
CA ALA A 93 28.15 19.58 -9.12
C ALA A 93 29.08 18.43 -9.53
N GLU A 94 28.76 17.80 -10.66
CA GLU A 94 29.53 16.70 -11.21
C GLU A 94 30.98 17.20 -11.34
N THR A 95 31.89 16.67 -10.51
CA THR A 95 33.32 16.96 -10.64
C THR A 95 33.80 16.27 -11.90
N LEU A 96 33.68 16.96 -13.03
CA LEU A 96 34.40 16.61 -14.24
C LEU A 96 35.89 16.53 -13.84
N PRO A 97 36.57 15.39 -13.99
CA PRO A 97 37.99 15.33 -13.74
C PRO A 97 38.65 16.31 -14.69
N MET A 98 39.35 17.31 -14.14
CA MET A 98 40.19 18.16 -14.95
C MET A 98 41.20 17.25 -15.66
N ALA A 99 41.07 17.15 -16.98
CA ALA A 99 42.06 16.51 -17.82
C ALA A 99 43.40 17.23 -17.60
N ALA A 100 44.41 16.44 -17.21
CA ALA A 100 45.80 16.88 -17.06
C ALA A 100 46.49 17.02 -18.42
#